data_AF-A0A351FPZ6-F1
#
_entry.id   AF-A0A351FPZ6-F1
#
_cell.length_a   1.000
_cell.length_b   1.000
_cell.length_c   1.000
_cell.angle_alpha   90.00
_cell.angle_beta   90.00
_cell.angle_gamma   90.00
#
_symmetry.space_group_name_H-M   'P 1'
#
loop_
_entity.id
_entity.type
_entity.pdbx_description
1 polymer ?
#
loop_
_entity_poly.entity_id
_entity_poly.type
_entity_poly.pdbx_seq_one_letter_code
_entity_poly.pdbx_strand_id
1 'polypeptide(L)'
;GGTTDTTATTLGATADATTADTMGLDRGWAGYLTIHSKENNVNKLGDPRVFVNNPDLEELSDELSEVFDQEWVTFILAYRLYGPSDSNNDGEAAEGRTLDLSQEPKNEITTILDLLDTKVEVTFSGERDKTVLKSPFPADIGAMALYLPILLDGVTATDQPAIPGRININECSLTLLLGIPGMTEEIAQQILQERPLLEEAETADERFDSEAWILMGGIVTLEEMRTLMPFVNAGGDVFQAQVVGYFEDGGASSRAEVVIDATSDVPSIVFWRDISHLGRGYTIDVLGAQMVDTLPQN
;
A
#
# COMPACT_ATOMS: atom_id res chain seq x y z
N GLY A 1 41.89 63.11 23.59
CA GLY A 1 41.94 61.97 22.67
C GLY A 1 41.39 60.79 23.41
N GLY A 2 40.41 60.04 22.91
CA GLY A 2 40.21 59.63 21.52
C GLY A 2 41.40 58.73 21.13
N THR A 3 41.27 57.45 20.78
CA THR A 3 40.14 56.64 20.31
C THR A 3 40.64 55.18 20.39
N THR A 4 39.80 54.19 20.70
CA THR A 4 40.10 52.79 20.37
C THR A 4 39.06 52.30 19.37
N ASP A 5 39.52 52.26 18.13
CA ASP A 5 38.80 51.81 16.94
C ASP A 5 38.79 50.28 16.92
N THR A 6 37.62 49.67 16.75
CA THR A 6 37.47 48.22 16.56
C THR A 6 37.02 48.00 15.12
N THR A 7 37.97 47.67 14.25
CA THR A 7 37.68 47.28 12.86
C THR A 7 37.20 45.83 12.82
N ALA A 8 35.93 45.66 12.48
CA ALA A 8 35.37 44.39 12.05
C ALA A 8 35.88 44.07 10.64
N THR A 9 36.52 42.92 10.47
CA THR A 9 36.89 42.37 9.16
C THR A 9 36.08 41.11 8.92
N THR A 10 35.09 41.22 8.05
CA THR A 10 34.40 40.11 7.38
C THR A 10 35.21 39.73 6.12
N LEU A 11 35.12 38.44 5.73
CA LEU A 11 35.46 37.77 4.46
C LEU A 11 36.33 36.53 4.77
N GLY A 12 36.04 35.31 4.31
CA GLY A 12 34.98 34.75 3.49
C GLY A 12 35.34 33.27 3.37
N ALA A 13 34.43 32.37 3.75
CA ALA A 13 34.66 30.94 3.61
C ALA A 13 34.02 30.46 2.31
N THR A 14 34.85 30.26 1.30
CA THR A 14 34.53 29.45 0.12
C THR A 14 34.28 28.01 0.59
N ALA A 15 33.01 27.62 0.68
CA ALA A 15 32.64 26.22 0.88
C ALA A 15 32.83 25.49 -0.45
N ASP A 16 33.96 24.78 -0.52
CA ASP A 16 34.25 23.80 -1.56
C ASP A 16 33.29 22.61 -1.37
N ALA A 17 32.49 22.32 -2.40
CA ALA A 17 31.55 21.23 -2.42
C ALA A 17 32.32 19.91 -2.57
N THR A 18 32.70 19.32 -1.44
CA THR A 18 33.06 17.90 -1.39
C THR A 18 32.12 17.21 -0.42
N THR A 19 31.45 16.21 -0.97
CA THR A 19 30.59 15.21 -0.35
C THR A 19 31.26 14.59 0.87
N ALA A 20 31.11 15.25 2.02
CA ALA A 20 31.36 14.67 3.32
C ALA A 20 30.02 14.14 3.82
N ASP A 21 29.87 12.82 3.64
CA ASP A 21 29.10 11.91 4.47
C ASP A 21 28.38 12.62 5.62
N THR A 22 27.19 13.13 5.33
CA THR A 22 26.25 13.48 6.37
C THR A 22 25.76 12.13 6.87
N MET A 23 26.55 11.49 7.74
CA MET A 23 26.06 10.53 8.71
C MET A 23 25.02 11.30 9.53
N GLY A 24 23.83 11.41 8.94
CA GLY A 24 22.71 12.15 9.47
C GLY A 24 22.47 11.62 10.86
N LEU A 25 22.19 12.52 11.79
CA LEU A 25 21.66 12.16 13.09
C LEU A 25 20.58 11.10 12.88
N ASP A 26 20.91 9.83 13.15
CA ASP A 26 19.94 8.74 13.16
C ASP A 26 18.77 9.25 13.97
N ARG A 27 17.56 9.26 13.40
CA ARG A 27 16.36 9.89 13.97
C ARG A 27 15.90 9.26 15.31
N GLY A 28 16.77 8.51 16.00
CA GLY A 28 16.47 7.62 17.10
C GLY A 28 15.42 6.60 16.68
N TRP A 29 14.90 5.85 17.65
CA TRP A 29 13.77 4.94 17.43
C TRP A 29 12.52 5.65 16.90
N ALA A 30 12.34 6.93 17.25
CA ALA A 30 11.18 7.73 16.86
C ALA A 30 11.08 7.96 15.34
N GLY A 31 12.19 7.89 14.59
CA GLY A 31 12.17 8.02 13.14
C GLY A 31 11.80 6.74 12.38
N TYR A 32 11.73 5.60 13.07
CA TYR A 32 11.43 4.29 12.47
C TYR A 32 10.10 3.70 12.97
N LEU A 33 9.42 4.39 13.88
CA LEU A 33 8.20 3.91 14.52
C LEU A 33 7.06 4.90 14.28
N THR A 34 5.93 4.39 13.79
CA THR A 34 4.66 5.10 13.79
C THR A 34 3.60 4.24 14.47
N ILE A 35 2.71 4.88 15.23
CA ILE A 35 1.48 4.26 15.73
C ILE A 35 0.27 4.60 14.85
N HIS A 36 0.50 5.38 13.79
CA HIS A 36 -0.50 5.83 12.83
C HIS A 36 -0.13 5.23 11.47
N SER A 37 -0.71 4.08 11.16
CA SER A 37 -0.67 3.45 9.83
C SER A 37 -2.00 2.74 9.60
N LYS A 38 -2.70 3.15 8.54
CA LYS A 38 -3.95 2.53 8.10
C LYS A 38 -4.14 2.76 6.60
N GLU A 39 -4.88 1.86 5.98
CA GLU A 39 -5.41 1.99 4.62
C GLU A 39 -6.92 1.71 4.63
N ASN A 40 -7.66 2.36 3.74
CA ASN A 40 -9.07 2.11 3.49
C ASN A 40 -9.25 0.76 2.80
N ASN A 41 -10.31 0.04 3.17
CA ASN A 41 -10.69 -1.22 2.53
C ASN A 41 -11.65 -0.97 1.36
N VAL A 42 -11.17 -0.20 0.39
CA VAL A 42 -11.93 0.23 -0.78
C VAL A 42 -11.18 -0.13 -2.07
N ASN A 43 -11.90 -0.18 -3.18
CA ASN A 43 -11.33 -0.29 -4.50
C ASN A 43 -10.79 1.08 -4.97
N LYS A 44 -10.14 1.11 -6.14
CA LYS A 44 -9.61 2.32 -6.77
C LYS A 44 -10.65 3.41 -7.08
N LEU A 45 -11.94 3.07 -7.11
CA LEU A 45 -13.04 4.01 -7.30
C LEU A 45 -13.53 4.62 -5.97
N GLY A 46 -13.04 4.09 -4.84
CA GLY A 46 -13.44 4.49 -3.48
C GLY A 46 -14.62 3.70 -2.93
N ASP A 47 -15.13 2.69 -3.64
CA ASP A 47 -16.22 1.85 -3.16
C ASP A 47 -15.69 0.71 -2.27
N PRO A 48 -16.42 0.29 -1.21
CA PRO A 48 -16.02 -0.84 -0.38
C PRO A 48 -15.78 -2.12 -1.20
N ARG A 49 -14.70 -2.85 -0.89
CA ARG A 49 -14.42 -4.14 -1.52
C ARG A 49 -15.40 -5.21 -1.06
N VAL A 50 -15.73 -6.14 -1.94
CA VAL A 50 -16.65 -7.25 -1.63
C VAL A 50 -15.99 -8.20 -0.63
N PHE A 51 -16.67 -8.47 0.49
CA PHE A 51 -16.16 -9.35 1.54
C PHE A 51 -16.42 -10.81 1.19
N VAL A 52 -15.37 -11.52 0.76
CA VAL A 52 -15.50 -12.90 0.24
C VAL A 52 -15.95 -13.93 1.29
N ASN A 53 -15.88 -13.56 2.56
CA ASN A 53 -16.27 -14.43 3.67
C ASN A 53 -17.68 -14.11 4.21
N ASN A 54 -18.52 -13.38 3.46
CA ASN A 54 -19.92 -13.16 3.82
C ASN A 54 -20.61 -14.53 4.09
N PRO A 55 -21.30 -14.70 5.24
CA PRO A 55 -22.03 -15.93 5.54
C PRO A 55 -23.26 -16.15 4.64
N ASP A 56 -23.86 -15.09 4.09
CA ASP A 56 -24.95 -15.20 3.12
C ASP A 56 -24.37 -15.36 1.71
N LEU A 57 -24.49 -16.58 1.16
CA LEU A 57 -23.96 -16.90 -0.16
C LEU A 57 -24.79 -16.35 -1.31
N GLU A 58 -26.08 -16.07 -1.09
CA GLU A 58 -26.92 -15.43 -2.10
C GLU A 58 -26.52 -13.96 -2.23
N GLU A 59 -26.39 -13.25 -1.10
CA GLU A 59 -25.88 -11.87 -1.07
C GLU A 59 -24.45 -11.79 -1.65
N LEU A 60 -23.56 -12.69 -1.24
CA LEU A 60 -22.19 -12.74 -1.77
C LEU A 60 -22.17 -12.97 -3.29
N SER A 61 -23.06 -13.82 -3.81
CA SER A 61 -23.16 -14.07 -5.24
C SER A 61 -23.60 -12.82 -6.01
N ASP A 62 -24.57 -12.08 -5.47
CA ASP A 62 -25.04 -10.83 -6.07
C ASP A 62 -23.94 -9.77 -6.07
N GLU A 63 -23.28 -9.54 -4.93
CA GLU A 63 -22.17 -8.57 -4.81
C GLU A 63 -20.99 -8.90 -5.74
N LEU A 64 -20.57 -10.18 -5.80
CA LEU A 64 -19.46 -10.57 -6.68
C LEU A 64 -19.82 -10.42 -8.16
N SER A 65 -21.10 -10.62 -8.54
CA SER A 65 -21.56 -10.50 -9.92
C SER A 65 -21.59 -9.05 -10.43
N GLU A 66 -21.56 -8.06 -9.53
CA GLU A 66 -21.41 -6.65 -9.90
C GLU A 66 -19.98 -6.30 -10.32
N VAL A 67 -18.99 -7.04 -9.81
CA VAL A 67 -17.56 -6.74 -9.98
C VAL A 67 -16.87 -7.70 -10.95
N PHE A 68 -17.27 -8.97 -10.97
CA PHE A 68 -16.60 -10.04 -11.73
C PHE A 68 -17.53 -10.80 -12.66
N ASP A 69 -16.93 -11.58 -13.56
CA ASP A 69 -17.66 -12.50 -14.42
C ASP A 69 -18.18 -13.73 -13.66
N GLN A 70 -19.12 -14.43 -14.30
CA GLN A 70 -19.77 -15.61 -13.71
C GLN A 70 -18.78 -16.73 -13.37
N GLU A 71 -17.68 -16.88 -14.10
CA GLU A 71 -16.71 -17.95 -13.87
C GLU A 71 -15.96 -17.72 -12.56
N TRP A 72 -15.53 -16.48 -12.31
CA TRP A 72 -14.88 -16.07 -11.06
C TRP A 72 -15.82 -16.20 -9.88
N VAL A 73 -17.05 -15.68 -10.01
CA VAL A 73 -18.10 -15.76 -8.97
C VAL A 73 -18.33 -17.22 -8.58
N THR A 74 -18.53 -18.09 -9.57
CA THR A 74 -18.82 -19.51 -9.33
C THR A 74 -17.64 -20.20 -8.64
N PHE A 75 -16.40 -19.89 -9.02
CA PHE A 75 -15.23 -20.50 -8.38
C PHE A 75 -15.04 -20.02 -6.94
N ILE A 76 -15.22 -18.73 -6.66
CA ILE A 76 -15.11 -18.17 -5.29
C ILE A 76 -16.17 -18.81 -4.37
N LEU A 77 -17.41 -18.91 -4.83
CA LEU A 77 -18.50 -19.56 -4.09
C LEU A 77 -18.24 -21.06 -3.90
N ALA A 78 -17.74 -21.75 -4.93
CA ALA A 78 -17.35 -23.14 -4.85
C ALA A 78 -16.27 -23.36 -3.77
N TYR A 79 -15.26 -22.49 -3.73
CA TYR A 79 -14.21 -22.52 -2.72
C TYR A 79 -14.79 -22.38 -1.31
N ARG A 80 -15.70 -21.42 -1.09
CA ARG A 80 -16.38 -21.21 0.20
C ARG A 80 -17.20 -22.41 0.65
N LEU A 81 -17.91 -23.06 -0.28
CA LEU A 81 -18.77 -24.21 0.01
C LEU A 81 -18.00 -25.52 0.25
N TYR A 82 -16.93 -25.76 -0.51
CA TYR A 82 -16.29 -27.09 -0.58
C TYR A 82 -14.80 -27.08 -0.19
N GLY A 83 -14.09 -25.98 -0.40
CA GLY A 83 -12.69 -25.81 -0.04
C GLY A 83 -11.71 -26.45 -1.03
N PRO A 84 -10.40 -26.32 -0.78
CA PRO A 84 -9.37 -26.88 -1.65
C PRO A 84 -9.43 -28.41 -1.69
N SER A 85 -9.12 -28.97 -2.85
CA SER A 85 -9.10 -30.41 -3.12
C SER A 85 -7.73 -30.85 -3.63
N ASP A 86 -7.20 -31.93 -3.06
CA ASP A 86 -5.95 -32.58 -3.49
C ASP A 86 -6.15 -33.55 -4.68
N SER A 87 -7.24 -33.40 -5.43
CA SER A 87 -7.53 -34.30 -6.55
C SER A 87 -6.48 -34.21 -7.64
N ASN A 88 -5.99 -35.37 -8.07
CA ASN A 88 -5.03 -35.49 -9.18
C ASN A 88 -5.67 -35.23 -10.56
N ASN A 89 -6.99 -35.00 -10.64
CA ASN A 89 -7.65 -34.62 -11.88
C ASN A 89 -7.27 -33.17 -12.25
N ASP A 90 -7.02 -32.88 -13.52
CA ASP A 90 -6.69 -31.53 -14.00
C ASP A 90 -7.82 -30.52 -13.77
N GLY A 91 -9.04 -31.01 -13.58
CA GLY A 91 -10.23 -30.22 -13.31
C GLY A 91 -10.78 -29.57 -14.57
N GLU A 92 -12.03 -29.11 -14.48
CA GLU A 92 -12.75 -28.44 -15.56
C GLU A 92 -13.15 -27.03 -15.14
N ALA A 93 -13.46 -26.17 -16.11
CA ALA A 93 -14.05 -24.86 -15.84
C ALA A 93 -15.51 -25.01 -15.37
N ALA A 94 -16.04 -23.98 -14.71
CA ALA A 94 -17.42 -24.01 -14.21
C ALA A 94 -18.47 -24.09 -15.33
N GLU A 95 -18.18 -23.55 -16.53
CA GLU A 95 -19.03 -23.61 -17.74
C GLU A 95 -20.52 -23.23 -17.51
N GLY A 96 -20.79 -22.24 -16.63
CA GLY A 96 -22.15 -21.77 -16.35
C GLY A 96 -23.02 -22.74 -15.52
N ARG A 97 -22.40 -23.76 -14.90
CA ARG A 97 -23.05 -24.64 -13.93
C ARG A 97 -23.37 -23.85 -12.64
N THR A 98 -24.44 -24.25 -11.95
CA THR A 98 -24.96 -23.52 -10.78
C THR A 98 -24.74 -24.29 -9.48
N LEU A 99 -24.35 -23.57 -8.44
CA LEU A 99 -24.17 -24.10 -7.09
C LEU A 99 -25.47 -23.99 -6.30
N ASP A 100 -25.62 -24.86 -5.30
CA ASP A 100 -26.70 -24.76 -4.32
C ASP A 100 -26.26 -23.83 -3.18
N LEU A 101 -26.68 -22.57 -3.25
CA LEU A 101 -26.32 -21.51 -2.31
C LEU A 101 -27.09 -21.58 -0.98
N SER A 102 -28.07 -22.49 -0.85
CA SER A 102 -28.79 -22.71 0.40
C SER A 102 -27.96 -23.43 1.48
N GLN A 103 -26.77 -23.90 1.11
CA GLN A 103 -25.85 -24.60 1.99
C GLN A 103 -25.01 -23.62 2.81
N GLU A 104 -24.67 -23.99 4.05
CA GLU A 104 -23.74 -23.20 4.86
C GLU A 104 -22.30 -23.28 4.28
N PRO A 105 -21.56 -22.16 4.21
CA PRO A 105 -20.16 -22.16 3.80
C PRO A 105 -19.32 -22.97 4.79
N LYS A 106 -18.40 -23.79 4.27
CA LYS A 106 -17.59 -24.71 5.08
C LYS A 106 -16.14 -24.27 5.21
N ASN A 107 -15.70 -23.35 4.37
CA ASN A 107 -14.31 -22.90 4.31
C ASN A 107 -14.23 -21.38 4.25
N GLU A 108 -13.20 -20.83 4.88
CA GLU A 108 -12.87 -19.41 4.85
C GLU A 108 -11.67 -19.16 3.95
N ILE A 109 -11.70 -18.04 3.25
CA ILE A 109 -10.57 -17.54 2.46
C ILE A 109 -9.76 -16.66 3.41
N THR A 110 -8.56 -17.10 3.78
CA THR A 110 -7.71 -16.35 4.72
C THR A 110 -7.00 -15.22 3.98
N THR A 111 -6.52 -15.51 2.79
CA THR A 111 -5.96 -14.54 1.86
C THR A 111 -6.53 -14.78 0.48
N ILE A 112 -6.72 -13.71 -0.31
CA ILE A 112 -7.21 -13.83 -1.70
C ILE A 112 -6.29 -14.73 -2.54
N LEU A 113 -5.01 -14.83 -2.15
CA LEU A 113 -4.05 -15.74 -2.78
C LEU A 113 -4.44 -17.23 -2.64
N ASP A 114 -5.30 -17.60 -1.67
CA ASP A 114 -5.82 -18.98 -1.48
C ASP A 114 -6.58 -19.52 -2.69
N LEU A 115 -7.02 -18.64 -3.59
CA LEU A 115 -7.74 -19.01 -4.80
C LEU A 115 -6.81 -19.41 -5.95
N LEU A 116 -5.53 -19.02 -5.90
CA LEU A 116 -4.58 -19.24 -6.99
C LEU A 116 -4.17 -20.71 -7.12
N ASP A 117 -4.17 -21.21 -8.36
CA ASP A 117 -3.83 -22.59 -8.76
C ASP A 117 -4.51 -23.69 -7.93
N THR A 118 -5.65 -23.35 -7.31
CA THR A 118 -6.36 -24.27 -6.44
C THR A 118 -7.41 -25.05 -7.22
N LYS A 119 -7.72 -26.25 -6.74
CA LYS A 119 -8.81 -27.08 -7.26
C LYS A 119 -9.87 -27.24 -6.18
N VAL A 120 -11.12 -27.35 -6.59
CA VAL A 120 -12.26 -27.53 -5.68
C VAL A 120 -13.08 -28.72 -6.17
N GLU A 121 -13.35 -29.69 -5.30
CA GLU A 121 -14.25 -30.80 -5.64
C GLU A 121 -15.68 -30.43 -5.24
N VAL A 122 -16.53 -30.15 -6.23
CA VAL A 122 -17.89 -29.66 -6.04
C VAL A 122 -18.93 -30.70 -6.44
N THR A 123 -20.15 -30.51 -5.94
CA THR A 123 -21.36 -31.14 -6.49
C THR A 123 -22.32 -30.03 -6.89
N PHE A 124 -22.65 -29.95 -8.18
CA PHE A 124 -23.53 -28.91 -8.70
C PHE A 124 -25.00 -29.18 -8.37
N SER A 125 -25.82 -28.12 -8.41
CA SER A 125 -27.24 -28.22 -8.11
C SER A 125 -27.94 -29.18 -9.09
N GLY A 126 -28.64 -30.17 -8.54
CA GLY A 126 -29.31 -31.21 -9.33
C GLY A 126 -28.41 -32.33 -9.86
N GLU A 127 -27.09 -32.24 -9.65
CA GLU A 127 -26.14 -33.29 -9.98
C GLU A 127 -25.85 -34.20 -8.77
N ARG A 128 -25.42 -35.44 -9.04
CA ARG A 128 -25.03 -36.41 -8.00
C ARG A 128 -23.55 -36.73 -8.01
N ASP A 129 -22.92 -36.56 -9.16
CA ASP A 129 -21.52 -36.86 -9.34
C ASP A 129 -20.68 -35.65 -8.93
N LYS A 130 -19.49 -35.92 -8.42
CA LYS A 130 -18.55 -34.87 -8.05
C LYS A 130 -17.77 -34.43 -9.28
N THR A 131 -17.55 -33.14 -9.42
CA THR A 131 -16.69 -32.54 -10.45
C THR A 131 -15.53 -31.82 -9.78
N VAL A 132 -14.34 -31.96 -10.33
CA VAL A 132 -13.19 -31.16 -9.91
C VAL A 132 -13.19 -29.89 -10.74
N LEU A 133 -13.36 -28.75 -10.08
CA LEU A 133 -13.19 -27.44 -10.68
C LEU A 133 -11.75 -26.98 -10.58
N LYS A 134 -11.25 -26.45 -11.69
CA LYS A 134 -9.97 -25.77 -11.76
C LYS A 134 -10.15 -24.27 -11.49
N SER A 135 -9.21 -23.68 -10.75
CA SER A 135 -9.17 -22.23 -10.56
C SER A 135 -9.04 -21.47 -11.88
N PRO A 136 -9.80 -20.38 -12.08
CA PRO A 136 -9.59 -19.44 -13.17
C PRO A 136 -8.36 -18.54 -12.92
N PHE A 137 -7.69 -18.68 -11.76
CA PHE A 137 -6.56 -17.88 -11.31
C PHE A 137 -5.25 -18.68 -11.37
N PRO A 138 -4.61 -18.82 -12.55
CA PRO A 138 -3.35 -19.53 -12.66
C PRO A 138 -2.21 -18.77 -11.96
N ALA A 139 -1.33 -19.46 -11.22
CA ALA A 139 -0.18 -18.84 -10.54
C ALA A 139 1.04 -18.68 -11.47
N ASP A 140 0.79 -18.32 -12.73
CA ASP A 140 1.81 -17.90 -13.67
C ASP A 140 1.98 -16.38 -13.62
N ILE A 141 3.23 -15.91 -13.62
CA ILE A 141 3.56 -14.48 -13.50
C ILE A 141 2.87 -13.64 -14.58
N GLY A 142 2.92 -14.09 -15.83
CA GLY A 142 2.33 -13.34 -16.94
C GLY A 142 0.81 -13.27 -16.85
N ALA A 143 0.17 -14.35 -16.41
CA ALA A 143 -1.27 -14.35 -16.18
C ALA A 143 -1.67 -13.49 -14.97
N MET A 144 -0.96 -13.59 -13.84
CA MET A 144 -1.22 -12.81 -12.63
C MET A 144 -1.19 -11.31 -12.90
N ALA A 145 -0.25 -10.84 -13.73
CA ALA A 145 -0.18 -9.43 -14.13
C ALA A 145 -1.47 -8.89 -14.76
N LEU A 146 -2.31 -9.75 -15.33
CA LEU A 146 -3.57 -9.35 -15.98
C LEU A 146 -4.77 -9.39 -15.03
N TYR A 147 -4.84 -10.38 -14.14
CA TYR A 147 -6.05 -10.62 -13.33
C TYR A 147 -5.88 -10.26 -11.86
N LEU A 148 -4.69 -10.37 -11.29
CA LEU A 148 -4.47 -10.27 -9.85
C LEU A 148 -4.73 -8.85 -9.32
N PRO A 149 -4.34 -7.76 -10.01
CA PRO A 149 -4.73 -6.41 -9.60
C PRO A 149 -6.24 -6.23 -9.57
N ILE A 150 -6.95 -6.76 -10.58
CA ILE A 150 -8.42 -6.68 -10.67
C ILE A 150 -9.05 -7.46 -9.50
N LEU A 151 -8.53 -8.65 -9.20
CA LEU A 151 -9.02 -9.47 -8.10
C LEU A 151 -8.81 -8.78 -6.74
N LEU A 152 -7.62 -8.27 -6.45
CA LEU A 152 -7.29 -7.62 -5.17
C LEU A 152 -7.96 -6.23 -5.00
N ASP A 153 -8.28 -5.56 -6.10
CA ASP A 153 -9.05 -4.32 -6.12
C ASP A 153 -10.54 -4.58 -5.84
N GLY A 154 -11.10 -5.69 -6.33
CA GLY A 154 -12.53 -6.00 -6.19
C GLY A 154 -12.94 -6.68 -4.89
N VAL A 155 -12.06 -7.50 -4.29
CA VAL A 155 -12.41 -8.33 -3.13
C VAL A 155 -11.45 -8.22 -1.95
N THR A 156 -11.95 -8.57 -0.77
CA THR A 156 -11.21 -8.56 0.49
C THR A 156 -11.60 -9.74 1.39
N ALA A 157 -10.65 -10.23 2.18
CA ALA A 157 -10.85 -11.29 3.17
C ALA A 157 -11.29 -10.75 4.55
N THR A 158 -11.39 -9.43 4.72
CA THR A 158 -11.75 -8.75 5.98
C THR A 158 -12.92 -7.80 5.76
N ASP A 159 -13.84 -7.74 6.73
CA ASP A 159 -15.02 -6.85 6.72
C ASP A 159 -14.72 -5.47 7.33
N GLN A 160 -13.50 -5.25 7.80
CA GLN A 160 -13.13 -3.99 8.43
C GLN A 160 -13.04 -2.86 7.38
N PRO A 161 -13.61 -1.68 7.64
CA PRO A 161 -13.58 -0.56 6.69
C PRO A 161 -12.17 0.01 6.47
N ALA A 162 -11.25 -0.24 7.40
CA ALA A 162 -9.85 0.13 7.29
C ALA A 162 -8.95 -0.97 7.88
N ILE A 163 -7.77 -1.14 7.30
CA ILE A 163 -6.78 -2.15 7.69
C ILE A 163 -5.59 -1.43 8.35
N PRO A 164 -5.35 -1.63 9.66
CA PRO A 164 -4.26 -0.96 10.35
C PRO A 164 -2.93 -1.71 10.25
N GLY A 165 -1.82 -0.98 10.32
CA GLY A 165 -0.52 -1.51 10.71
C GLY A 165 0.29 -2.24 9.63
N ARG A 166 -0.11 -2.16 8.35
CA ARG A 166 0.71 -2.64 7.23
C ARG A 166 1.79 -1.61 6.84
N ILE A 167 2.85 -2.09 6.21
CA ILE A 167 4.03 -1.32 5.80
C ILE A 167 3.99 -1.12 4.29
N ASN A 168 4.02 0.15 3.87
CA ASN A 168 4.05 0.50 2.47
C ASN A 168 5.42 0.17 1.85
N ILE A 169 5.48 -0.87 1.02
CA ILE A 169 6.72 -1.34 0.38
C ILE A 169 7.26 -0.36 -0.66
N ASN A 170 6.39 0.51 -1.21
CA ASN A 170 6.77 1.52 -2.18
C ASN A 170 7.55 2.68 -1.53
N GLU A 171 7.34 2.94 -0.23
CA GLU A 171 7.91 4.13 0.43
C GLU A 171 8.86 3.81 1.61
N CYS A 172 8.72 2.64 2.23
CA CYS A 172 9.48 2.33 3.45
C CYS A 172 11.00 2.23 3.22
N SER A 173 11.79 2.35 4.28
CA SER A 173 13.25 2.22 4.18
C SER A 173 13.69 0.74 4.11
N LEU A 174 14.92 0.50 3.67
CA LEU A 174 15.54 -0.84 3.72
C LEU A 174 15.44 -1.47 5.10
N THR A 175 15.70 -0.68 6.15
CA THR A 175 15.65 -1.14 7.54
C THR A 175 14.25 -1.62 7.93
N LEU A 176 13.19 -0.95 7.45
CA LEU A 176 11.82 -1.38 7.71
C LEU A 176 11.47 -2.65 6.91
N LEU A 177 11.89 -2.74 5.64
CA LEU A 177 11.72 -3.97 4.85
C LEU A 177 12.36 -5.17 5.57
N LEU A 178 13.64 -5.05 5.97
CA LEU A 178 14.36 -6.11 6.68
C LEU A 178 13.76 -6.46 8.06
N GLY A 179 12.90 -5.60 8.60
CA GLY A 179 12.15 -5.86 9.82
C GLY A 179 10.93 -6.78 9.61
N ILE A 180 10.50 -7.00 8.37
CA ILE A 180 9.32 -7.80 8.04
C ILE A 180 9.67 -9.30 8.11
N PRO A 181 8.90 -10.13 8.84
CA PRO A 181 9.12 -11.56 8.87
C PRO A 181 9.11 -12.18 7.47
N GLY A 182 10.13 -12.97 7.14
CA GLY A 182 10.29 -13.60 5.82
C GLY A 182 10.95 -12.71 4.75
N MET A 183 11.25 -11.44 5.05
CA MET A 183 11.95 -10.55 4.13
C MET A 183 13.47 -10.81 4.17
N THR A 184 14.02 -11.32 3.07
CA THR A 184 15.48 -11.49 2.93
C THR A 184 16.13 -10.20 2.41
N GLU A 185 17.45 -10.08 2.57
CA GLU A 185 18.20 -8.93 2.01
C GLU A 185 18.10 -8.87 0.47
N GLU A 186 18.07 -10.03 -0.19
CA GLU A 186 17.90 -10.11 -1.65
C GLU A 186 16.53 -9.58 -2.07
N ILE A 187 15.45 -10.06 -1.45
CA ILE A 187 14.08 -9.58 -1.73
C ILE A 187 13.99 -8.07 -1.46
N ALA A 188 14.48 -7.59 -0.31
CA ALA A 188 14.40 -6.18 0.03
C ALA A 188 15.18 -5.28 -0.94
N GLN A 189 16.37 -5.71 -1.40
CA GLN A 189 17.14 -4.98 -2.40
C GLN A 189 16.46 -4.95 -3.76
N GLN A 190 15.84 -6.05 -4.20
CA GLN A 190 15.07 -6.09 -5.44
C GLN A 190 13.86 -5.15 -5.37
N ILE A 191 13.13 -5.15 -4.25
CA ILE A 191 12.01 -4.19 -4.02
C ILE A 191 12.49 -2.76 -4.17
N LEU A 192 13.61 -2.38 -3.53
CA LEU A 192 14.16 -1.03 -3.64
C LEU A 192 14.62 -0.66 -5.05
N GLN A 193 15.10 -1.64 -5.81
CA GLN A 193 15.55 -1.43 -7.17
C GLN A 193 14.38 -1.24 -8.15
N GLU A 194 13.26 -1.93 -7.92
CA GLU A 194 12.12 -1.97 -8.84
C GLU A 194 11.01 -0.97 -8.52
N ARG A 195 10.81 -0.60 -7.26
CA ARG A 195 9.75 0.33 -6.86
C ARG A 195 9.93 1.72 -7.49
N PRO A 196 8.84 2.48 -7.70
CA PRO A 196 8.94 3.82 -8.26
C PRO A 196 9.73 4.75 -7.32
N LEU A 197 10.41 5.73 -7.92
CA LEU A 197 10.98 6.84 -7.16
C LEU A 197 9.85 7.70 -6.59
N LEU A 198 10.03 8.23 -5.38
CA LEU A 198 9.02 9.06 -4.71
C LEU A 198 8.60 10.28 -5.56
N GLU A 199 9.54 10.84 -6.33
CA GLU A 199 9.30 11.98 -7.22
C GLU A 199 8.47 11.62 -8.46
N GLU A 200 8.38 10.33 -8.79
CA GLU A 200 7.69 9.81 -9.98
C GLU A 200 6.40 9.05 -9.62
N ALA A 201 6.02 9.03 -8.34
CA ALA A 201 4.90 8.24 -7.82
C ALA A 201 3.57 8.53 -8.55
N GLU A 202 3.29 9.78 -8.89
CA GLU A 202 2.06 10.17 -9.61
C GLU A 202 2.00 9.65 -11.06
N THR A 203 3.16 9.31 -11.63
CA THR A 203 3.30 8.80 -13.01
C THR A 203 3.74 7.34 -13.06
N ALA A 204 3.77 6.68 -11.90
CA ALA A 204 4.16 5.30 -11.78
C ALA A 204 3.18 4.38 -12.54
N ASP A 205 3.68 3.21 -12.92
CA ASP A 205 2.85 2.17 -13.50
C ASP A 205 1.81 1.68 -12.47
N GLU A 206 0.53 1.59 -12.87
CA GLU A 206 -0.59 1.16 -12.02
C GLU A 206 -0.35 -0.21 -11.34
N ARG A 207 0.56 -1.03 -11.88
CA ARG A 207 0.97 -2.27 -11.21
C ARG A 207 1.44 -2.06 -9.77
N PHE A 208 2.02 -0.90 -9.46
CA PHE A 208 2.55 -0.59 -8.12
C PHE A 208 1.46 -0.20 -7.11
N ASP A 209 0.22 -0.02 -7.54
CA ASP A 209 -0.93 0.28 -6.67
C ASP A 209 -1.35 -0.93 -5.83
N SER A 210 -0.94 -2.14 -6.23
CA SER A 210 -1.17 -3.38 -5.50
C SER A 210 0.13 -3.94 -4.95
N GLU A 211 0.11 -4.35 -3.68
CA GLU A 211 1.23 -5.02 -3.01
C GLU A 211 1.65 -6.32 -3.71
N ALA A 212 0.78 -6.90 -4.54
CA ALA A 212 1.08 -8.10 -5.31
C ALA A 212 2.12 -7.87 -6.42
N TRP A 213 2.55 -6.63 -6.68
CA TRP A 213 3.57 -6.35 -7.70
C TRP A 213 4.87 -7.10 -7.45
N ILE A 214 5.22 -7.41 -6.19
CA ILE A 214 6.42 -8.21 -5.88
C ILE A 214 6.26 -9.69 -6.23
N LEU A 215 5.03 -10.21 -6.21
CA LEU A 215 4.71 -11.56 -6.69
C LEU A 215 4.69 -11.60 -8.22
N MET A 216 4.06 -10.60 -8.85
CA MET A 216 4.00 -10.48 -10.31
C MET A 216 5.36 -10.11 -10.94
N GLY A 217 6.27 -9.49 -10.19
CA GLY A 217 7.65 -9.27 -10.60
C GLY A 217 8.53 -10.52 -10.48
N GLY A 218 8.04 -11.58 -9.83
CA GLY A 218 8.83 -12.78 -9.54
C GLY A 218 9.90 -12.55 -8.46
N ILE A 219 9.79 -11.46 -7.69
CA ILE A 219 10.69 -11.16 -6.56
C ILE A 219 10.42 -12.14 -5.42
N VAL A 220 9.16 -12.52 -5.21
CA VAL A 220 8.74 -13.51 -4.22
C VAL A 220 7.91 -14.61 -4.87
N THR A 221 7.98 -15.81 -4.29
CA THR A 221 7.09 -16.92 -4.62
C THR A 221 5.67 -16.70 -4.06
N LEU A 222 4.69 -17.46 -4.56
CA LEU A 222 3.32 -17.42 -4.02
C LEU A 222 3.28 -17.75 -2.52
N GLU A 223 4.08 -18.71 -2.06
CA GLU A 223 4.15 -19.10 -0.65
C GLU A 223 4.75 -18.01 0.25
N GLU A 224 5.83 -17.37 -0.21
CA GLU A 224 6.42 -16.22 0.47
C GLU A 224 5.43 -15.05 0.51
N MET A 225 4.74 -14.77 -0.61
CA MET A 225 3.74 -13.70 -0.67
C MET A 225 2.59 -13.94 0.32
N ARG A 226 2.09 -15.17 0.45
CA ARG A 226 1.07 -15.52 1.47
C ARG A 226 1.51 -15.15 2.88
N THR A 227 2.79 -15.34 3.18
CA THR A 227 3.37 -15.01 4.50
C THR A 227 3.54 -13.50 4.67
N LEU A 228 3.82 -12.77 3.60
CA LEU A 228 4.06 -11.33 3.62
C LEU A 228 2.77 -10.49 3.62
N MET A 229 1.68 -10.98 3.00
CA MET A 229 0.40 -10.26 2.84
C MET A 229 -0.11 -9.54 4.10
N PRO A 230 -0.04 -10.13 5.33
CA PRO A 230 -0.51 -9.44 6.54
C PRO A 230 0.32 -8.22 6.94
N PHE A 231 1.54 -8.06 6.40
CA PHE A 231 2.51 -7.05 6.84
C PHE A 231 2.75 -5.94 5.81
N VAL A 232 2.62 -6.23 4.52
CA VAL A 232 2.99 -5.29 3.43
C VAL A 232 1.76 -4.71 2.79
N ASN A 233 1.76 -3.45 2.38
CA ASN A 233 0.77 -2.87 1.46
C ASN A 233 1.47 -1.97 0.42
N ALA A 234 0.72 -1.42 -0.53
CA ALA A 234 1.24 -0.54 -1.58
C ALA A 234 0.84 0.95 -1.43
N GLY A 235 0.04 1.26 -0.42
CA GLY A 235 -0.49 2.62 -0.19
C GLY A 235 -0.81 2.89 1.27
N GLY A 236 -1.55 3.97 1.52
CA GLY A 236 -2.04 4.30 2.85
C GLY A 236 -2.84 5.60 2.85
N ASP A 237 -3.77 5.70 3.79
CA ASP A 237 -4.69 6.84 3.92
C ASP A 237 -4.36 7.67 5.17
N VAL A 238 -3.17 7.48 5.73
CA VAL A 238 -2.66 8.24 6.87
C VAL A 238 -1.42 9.00 6.44
N PHE A 239 -1.50 10.32 6.48
CA PHE A 239 -0.47 11.19 5.96
C PHE A 239 0.20 11.96 7.10
N GLN A 240 1.53 11.99 7.09
CA GLN A 240 2.30 12.83 7.98
C GLN A 240 2.84 14.03 7.22
N ALA A 241 2.60 15.23 7.73
CA ALA A 241 3.03 16.47 7.11
C ALA A 241 3.75 17.36 8.13
N GLN A 242 4.67 18.18 7.62
CA GLN A 242 5.18 19.32 8.34
C GLN A 242 4.68 20.60 7.67
N VAL A 243 3.94 21.38 8.44
CA VAL A 243 3.33 22.64 7.99
C VAL A 243 4.20 23.79 8.49
N VAL A 244 4.70 24.60 7.55
CA VAL A 244 5.58 25.74 7.85
C VAL A 244 4.90 27.03 7.42
N GLY A 245 4.63 27.92 8.37
CA GLY A 245 4.25 29.32 8.11
C GLY A 245 5.44 30.24 8.34
N TYR A 246 5.69 31.19 7.44
CA TYR A 246 6.81 32.12 7.58
C TYR A 246 6.51 33.47 6.94
N PHE A 247 7.23 34.51 7.38
CA PHE A 247 7.31 35.78 6.68
C PHE A 247 8.56 35.81 5.80
N GLU A 248 8.44 36.33 4.58
CA GLU A 248 9.55 36.41 3.60
C GLU A 248 10.71 37.29 4.08
N ASP A 249 10.41 38.31 4.89
CA ASP A 249 11.41 39.19 5.52
C ASP A 249 12.22 38.48 6.64
N GLY A 250 11.90 37.22 6.92
CA GLY A 250 12.56 36.39 7.92
C GLY A 250 12.21 36.77 9.36
N GLY A 251 11.23 37.66 9.58
CA GLY A 251 10.89 38.20 10.89
C GLY A 251 10.30 37.18 11.87
N ALA A 252 9.57 36.18 11.36
CA ALA A 252 9.06 35.08 12.17
C ALA A 252 8.74 33.82 11.33
N SER A 253 8.72 32.66 12.00
CA SER A 253 8.24 31.40 11.45
C SER A 253 7.51 30.58 12.51
N SER A 254 6.51 29.84 12.08
CA SER A 254 5.82 28.80 12.85
C SER A 254 5.96 27.47 12.11
N ARG A 255 6.15 26.38 12.83
CA ARG A 255 6.25 25.05 12.25
C ARG A 255 5.51 24.04 13.13
N ALA A 256 4.64 23.26 12.51
CA ALA A 256 3.93 22.18 13.16
C ALA A 256 4.14 20.87 12.41
N GLU A 257 4.18 19.79 13.15
CA GLU A 257 4.04 18.43 12.62
C GLU A 257 2.62 17.96 12.85
N VAL A 258 2.03 17.36 11.82
CA VAL A 258 0.64 16.94 11.81
C VAL A 258 0.55 15.54 11.22
N VAL A 259 -0.27 14.69 11.82
CA VAL A 259 -0.71 13.43 11.19
C VAL A 259 -2.21 13.53 10.93
N ILE A 260 -2.58 13.26 9.69
CA ILE A 260 -3.95 13.33 9.17
C ILE A 260 -4.37 11.89 8.84
N ASP A 261 -5.45 11.44 9.48
CA ASP A 261 -6.10 10.17 9.17
C ASP A 261 -7.26 10.44 8.21
N ALA A 262 -7.12 9.99 6.97
CA ALA A 262 -8.10 10.10 5.90
C ALA A 262 -8.89 8.78 5.68
N THR A 263 -8.90 7.86 6.65
CA THR A 263 -9.66 6.61 6.56
C THR A 263 -11.18 6.74 6.76
N SER A 264 -11.68 7.97 6.70
CA SER A 264 -13.10 8.27 6.86
C SER A 264 -13.47 9.45 5.96
N ASP A 265 -14.76 9.56 5.61
CA ASP A 265 -15.30 10.60 4.72
C ASP A 265 -14.83 12.02 5.05
N VAL A 266 -14.60 12.30 6.33
CA VAL A 266 -14.02 13.56 6.80
C VAL A 266 -12.66 13.28 7.43
N PRO A 267 -11.54 13.65 6.78
CA PRO A 267 -10.22 13.49 7.35
C PRO A 267 -10.08 14.19 8.71
N SER A 268 -9.35 13.57 9.63
CA SER A 268 -9.18 14.06 11.00
C SER A 268 -7.70 14.20 11.36
N ILE A 269 -7.38 15.21 12.18
CA ILE A 269 -6.03 15.39 12.72
C ILE A 269 -5.89 14.50 13.96
N VAL A 270 -5.06 13.46 13.86
CA VAL A 270 -4.84 12.49 14.95
C VAL A 270 -3.60 12.79 15.77
N PHE A 271 -2.70 13.63 15.24
CA PHE A 271 -1.52 14.12 15.94
C PHE A 271 -1.21 15.55 15.52
N TRP A 272 -0.85 16.38 16.49
CA TRP A 272 -0.38 17.74 16.25
C TRP A 272 0.70 18.11 17.27
N ARG A 273 1.81 18.65 16.78
CA ARG A 273 2.93 19.10 17.62
C ARG A 273 3.54 20.38 17.08
N ASP A 274 3.56 21.42 17.91
CA ASP A 274 4.34 22.62 17.63
C ASP A 274 5.84 22.33 17.78
N ILE A 275 6.58 22.53 16.69
CA ILE A 275 8.04 22.38 16.62
C ILE A 275 8.74 23.68 16.20
N SER A 276 8.07 24.82 16.35
CA SER A 276 8.59 26.15 16.00
C SER A 276 9.90 26.48 16.72
N HIS A 277 10.11 25.93 17.92
CA HIS A 277 11.36 26.07 18.68
C HIS A 277 12.58 25.44 18.01
N LEU A 278 12.38 24.53 17.04
CA LEU A 278 13.44 23.98 16.18
C LEU A 278 13.75 24.89 14.98
N GLY A 279 13.08 26.05 14.90
CA GLY A 279 13.16 26.97 13.78
C GLY A 279 12.41 26.47 12.54
N ARG A 280 12.58 27.21 11.44
CA ARG A 280 11.88 26.98 10.17
C ARG A 280 12.21 25.62 9.54
N GLY A 281 13.40 25.06 9.79
CA GLY A 281 13.83 23.75 9.29
C GLY A 281 14.18 23.68 7.81
N TYR A 282 13.53 24.47 6.95
CA TYR A 282 13.71 24.48 5.51
C TYR A 282 14.19 25.86 5.01
N THR A 283 14.89 25.86 3.87
CA THR A 283 15.27 27.11 3.17
C THR A 283 14.04 27.77 2.55
N ILE A 284 14.12 29.07 2.32
CA ILE A 284 13.02 29.84 1.71
C ILE A 284 12.72 29.33 0.29
N ASP A 285 13.76 28.92 -0.45
CA ASP A 285 13.62 28.37 -1.80
C ASP A 285 12.80 27.07 -1.82
N VAL A 286 13.00 26.18 -0.84
CA VAL A 286 12.23 24.93 -0.70
C VAL A 286 10.78 25.21 -0.31
N LEU A 287 10.53 26.30 0.42
CA LEU A 287 9.18 26.72 0.83
C LEU A 287 8.43 27.54 -0.23
N GLY A 288 8.98 27.63 -1.44
CA GLY A 288 8.30 28.19 -2.60
C GLY A 288 8.08 29.69 -2.55
N ALA A 289 9.00 30.47 -1.98
CA ALA A 289 8.87 31.93 -1.99
C ALA A 289 8.72 32.47 -3.41
N GLN A 290 7.78 33.38 -3.58
CA GLN A 290 7.66 34.11 -4.84
C GLN A 290 8.87 35.05 -4.92
N MET A 291 9.72 34.87 -5.93
CA MET A 291 10.66 35.92 -6.28
C MET A 291 9.83 37.15 -6.65
N VAL A 292 9.78 38.14 -5.77
CA VAL A 292 9.33 39.47 -6.13
C VAL A 292 10.36 40.00 -7.12
N ASP A 293 10.05 39.93 -8.41
CA ASP A 293 10.78 40.64 -9.46
C ASP A 293 10.71 42.14 -9.14
N THR A 294 11.65 42.63 -8.35
CA THR A 294 11.86 44.05 -8.20
C THR A 294 12.48 44.54 -9.49
N LEU A 295 11.65 44.81 -10.49
CA LEU A 295 12.03 45.64 -11.63
C LEU A 295 12.57 46.97 -11.07
N PRO A 296 13.76 47.42 -11.47
CA PRO A 296 14.28 48.71 -11.01
C PRO A 296 13.32 49.80 -11.49
N GLN A 297 12.74 50.56 -10.56
CA GLN A 297 12.05 51.79 -10.89
C GLN A 297 13.10 52.80 -11.36
N ASN A 298 12.95 53.25 -12.61
CA ASN A 298 13.75 54.32 -13.23
C ASN A 298 13.72 55.62 -12.42
#